data_AF-A0A830HKZ0-F1
#
_entry.id   AF-A0A830HKZ0-F1
#
_cell.length_a   1.000
_cell.length_b   1.000
_cell.length_c   1.000
_cell.angle_alpha   90.00
_cell.angle_beta   90.00
_cell.angle_gamma   90.00
#
_symmetry.space_group_name_H-M   'P 1'
#
loop_
_entity.id
_entity.type
_entity.pdbx_description
1 polymer ?
#
loop_
_entity_poly.entity_id
_entity_poly.type
_entity_poly.pdbx_seq_one_letter_code
_entity_poly.pdbx_strand_id
1 'polypeptide(L)'
;MSPPPPSSSSTVQQQQQTPFDAFNARLQAAQAAIQSPAYIQVKSLTQRNDASAYARLQSGGQAALTHDDVENNYKVILMTQRRDDMYESMAKLVLGEQYGMGFSMHTSSFSLEMESHFEDAIRMATRATDLATRFDTLLGFTLAARDHNHWMEDWEGEEDEGPPFQAGVAQLGRMWNTLLRETDENLGVLSADTFTRQGVTCMLREFKEAVEDGGEGMVTFPAFGNATGAGGYSTIYGTNGNYVRIYPMHGNAVDITGAEIR
;
A
#
# COMPACT_ATOMS: atom_id res chain seq x y z
N MET A 1 65.52 29.41 -8.95
CA MET A 1 64.35 29.03 -8.13
C MET A 1 63.24 28.67 -9.10
N SER A 2 62.91 27.39 -9.21
CA SER A 2 61.86 26.92 -10.12
C SER A 2 60.49 27.16 -9.48
N PRO A 3 59.48 27.62 -10.25
CA PRO A 3 58.14 27.81 -9.72
C PRO A 3 57.54 26.46 -9.28
N PRO A 4 56.73 26.43 -8.21
CA PRO A 4 56.06 25.22 -7.78
C PRO A 4 55.03 24.79 -8.85
N PRO A 5 54.80 23.48 -9.00
CA PRO A 5 53.80 22.98 -9.95
C PRO A 5 52.39 23.42 -9.52
N PRO A 6 51.47 23.65 -10.48
CA PRO A 6 50.11 24.04 -10.19
C PRO A 6 49.39 22.95 -9.40
N SER A 7 48.76 23.35 -8.31
CA SER A 7 47.95 22.50 -7.44
C SER A 7 46.83 21.85 -8.25
N SER A 8 46.79 20.52 -8.21
CA SER A 8 45.78 19.70 -8.87
C SER A 8 44.38 20.12 -8.45
N SER A 9 43.60 20.61 -9.41
CA SER A 9 42.19 20.92 -9.27
C SER A 9 41.44 19.71 -8.72
N SER A 10 40.79 19.88 -7.56
CA SER A 10 39.90 18.89 -7.00
C SER A 10 38.65 18.78 -7.87
N THR A 11 38.64 17.79 -8.76
CA THR A 11 37.43 17.38 -9.47
C THR A 11 36.47 16.81 -8.44
N VAL A 12 35.47 17.60 -8.03
CA VAL A 12 34.33 17.10 -7.28
C VAL A 12 33.60 16.12 -8.20
N GLN A 13 33.80 14.82 -7.99
CA GLN A 13 32.98 13.79 -8.62
C GLN A 13 31.56 14.00 -8.11
N GLN A 14 30.69 14.57 -8.95
CA GLN A 14 29.25 14.51 -8.72
C GLN A 14 28.89 13.02 -8.67
N GLN A 15 28.55 12.50 -7.49
CA GLN A 15 27.98 11.18 -7.36
C GLN A 15 26.75 11.12 -8.27
N GLN A 16 26.76 10.22 -9.25
CA GLN A 16 25.60 9.98 -10.10
C GLN A 16 24.44 9.52 -9.21
N GLN A 17 23.34 10.29 -9.22
CA GLN A 17 22.12 9.95 -8.53
C GLN A 17 21.55 8.65 -9.12
N THR A 18 21.26 7.66 -8.29
CA THR A 18 20.68 6.40 -8.77
C THR A 18 19.20 6.61 -9.12
N PRO A 19 18.59 5.75 -9.96
CA PRO A 19 17.16 5.83 -10.25
C PRO A 19 16.27 5.77 -8.98
N PHE A 20 16.69 4.97 -7.99
CA PHE A 20 15.98 4.88 -6.72
C PHE A 20 16.08 6.18 -5.89
N ASP A 21 17.25 6.82 -5.88
CA ASP A 21 17.41 8.14 -5.24
C ASP A 21 16.55 9.21 -5.92
N ALA A 22 16.45 9.17 -7.25
CA ALA A 22 15.60 10.08 -8.01
C ALA A 22 14.10 9.87 -7.72
N PHE A 23 13.68 8.62 -7.53
CA PHE A 23 12.33 8.30 -7.06
C PHE A 23 12.07 8.83 -5.65
N ASN A 24 12.96 8.57 -4.70
CA ASN A 24 12.81 9.05 -3.32
C ASN A 24 12.78 10.58 -3.24
N ALA A 25 13.60 11.27 -4.02
CA ALA A 25 13.58 12.72 -4.09
C ALA A 25 12.22 13.26 -4.58
N ARG A 26 11.64 12.66 -5.63
CA ARG A 26 10.29 13.01 -6.11
C ARG A 26 9.22 12.71 -5.09
N LEU A 27 9.30 11.55 -4.42
CA LEU A 27 8.37 11.16 -3.38
C LEU A 27 8.37 12.16 -2.21
N GLN A 28 9.55 12.52 -1.71
CA GLN A 28 9.70 13.51 -0.65
C GLN A 28 9.19 14.89 -1.06
N ALA A 29 9.48 15.32 -2.29
CA ALA A 29 8.97 16.57 -2.82
C ALA A 29 7.43 16.58 -2.90
N ALA A 30 6.83 15.48 -3.34
CA ALA A 30 5.38 15.33 -3.40
C ALA A 30 4.75 15.32 -1.99
N GLN A 31 5.33 14.57 -1.04
CA GLN A 31 4.88 14.56 0.36
C GLN A 31 4.92 15.96 0.98
N ALA A 32 6.01 16.71 0.78
CA ALA A 32 6.14 18.07 1.28
C ALA A 32 5.11 19.02 0.63
N ALA A 33 4.89 18.89 -0.68
CA ALA A 33 3.97 19.74 -1.41
C ALA A 33 2.50 19.58 -0.97
N ILE A 34 2.09 18.36 -0.61
CA ILE A 34 0.71 18.07 -0.20
C ILE A 34 0.55 17.94 1.33
N GLN A 35 1.62 18.20 2.09
CA GLN A 35 1.67 18.02 3.54
C GLN A 35 1.26 16.60 3.98
N SER A 36 1.70 15.59 3.23
CA SER A 36 1.43 14.18 3.52
C SER A 36 2.38 13.69 4.62
N PRO A 37 1.90 13.37 5.83
CA PRO A 37 2.76 12.84 6.89
C PRO A 37 3.27 11.43 6.59
N ALA A 38 2.55 10.69 5.73
CA ALA A 38 2.83 9.28 5.43
C ALA A 38 2.50 8.93 3.97
N TYR A 39 2.88 7.72 3.58
CA TYR A 39 2.44 7.06 2.37
C TYR A 39 2.28 5.55 2.63
N ILE A 40 1.46 4.91 1.81
CA ILE A 40 1.31 3.45 1.75
C ILE A 40 2.10 2.97 0.54
N GLN A 41 3.01 2.03 0.75
CA GLN A 41 3.64 1.31 -0.36
C GLN A 41 2.74 0.16 -0.79
N VAL A 42 2.14 0.30 -1.97
CA VAL A 42 1.23 -0.68 -2.56
C VAL A 42 1.99 -1.80 -3.24
N LYS A 43 3.02 -1.47 -4.02
CA LYS A 43 3.86 -2.46 -4.71
C LYS A 43 5.31 -2.25 -4.36
N SER A 44 6.00 -3.35 -4.13
CA SER A 44 7.45 -3.42 -3.99
C SER A 44 8.02 -4.43 -4.97
N LEU A 45 9.34 -4.34 -5.13
CA LEU A 45 10.10 -5.35 -5.83
C LEU A 45 10.07 -6.67 -5.06
N THR A 46 9.60 -7.74 -5.71
CA THR A 46 9.66 -9.11 -5.20
C THR A 46 10.09 -10.03 -6.32
N GLN A 47 10.62 -11.21 -5.98
CA GLN A 47 10.96 -12.22 -6.98
C GLN A 47 9.74 -12.62 -7.83
N ARG A 48 8.55 -12.65 -7.22
CA ARG A 48 7.28 -13.00 -7.88
C ARG A 48 6.86 -11.94 -8.90
N ASN A 49 7.11 -10.67 -8.61
CA ASN A 49 6.65 -9.56 -9.45
C ASN A 49 7.64 -9.20 -10.57
N ASP A 50 8.95 -9.34 -10.31
CA ASP A 50 10.01 -9.13 -11.31
C ASP A 50 11.32 -9.81 -10.87
N ALA A 51 11.48 -11.09 -11.25
CA ALA A 51 12.66 -11.87 -10.89
C ALA A 51 13.97 -11.24 -11.37
N SER A 52 13.95 -10.54 -12.51
CA SER A 52 15.14 -9.93 -13.10
C SER A 52 15.59 -8.71 -12.30
N ALA A 53 14.65 -7.84 -11.94
CA ALA A 53 14.91 -6.66 -11.15
C ALA A 53 15.24 -7.05 -9.71
N TYR A 54 14.57 -8.07 -9.17
CA TYR A 54 14.88 -8.64 -7.86
C TYR A 54 16.32 -9.18 -7.79
N ALA A 55 16.78 -9.90 -8.81
CA ALA A 55 18.17 -10.36 -8.88
C ALA A 55 19.18 -9.18 -8.90
N ARG A 56 18.85 -8.08 -9.59
CA ARG A 56 19.66 -6.84 -9.55
C ARG A 56 19.70 -6.24 -8.14
N LEU A 57 18.56 -6.15 -7.46
CA LEU A 57 18.49 -5.66 -6.08
C LEU A 57 19.35 -6.50 -5.13
N GLN A 58 19.30 -7.83 -5.25
CA GLN A 58 20.07 -8.73 -4.39
C GLN A 58 21.58 -8.65 -4.63
N SER A 59 22.00 -8.50 -5.89
CA SER A 59 23.42 -8.52 -6.26
C SER A 59 24.13 -7.18 -6.11
N GLY A 60 23.42 -6.06 -6.33
CA GLY A 60 24.02 -4.72 -6.35
C GLY A 60 23.26 -3.67 -5.55
N GLY A 61 22.28 -4.06 -4.73
CA GLY A 61 21.47 -3.16 -3.95
C GLY A 61 20.60 -2.22 -4.79
N GLN A 62 20.09 -1.16 -4.17
CA GLN A 62 19.24 -0.16 -4.82
C GLN A 62 19.95 0.58 -5.97
N ALA A 63 21.28 0.69 -5.90
CA ALA A 63 22.08 1.33 -6.93
C ALA A 63 22.14 0.55 -8.26
N ALA A 64 21.85 -0.75 -8.23
CA ALA A 64 21.79 -1.59 -9.42
C ALA A 64 20.41 -1.58 -10.11
N LEU A 65 19.41 -0.93 -9.52
CA LEU A 65 18.09 -0.80 -10.13
C LEU A 65 18.12 0.18 -11.29
N THR A 66 17.47 -0.22 -12.38
CA THR A 66 17.23 0.65 -13.53
C THR A 66 16.04 1.58 -13.27
N HIS A 67 15.87 2.59 -14.13
CA HIS A 67 14.69 3.45 -14.08
C HIS A 67 13.39 2.65 -14.23
N ASP A 68 13.36 1.69 -15.16
CA ASP A 68 12.18 0.86 -15.41
C ASP A 68 11.89 -0.07 -14.22
N ASP A 69 12.92 -0.58 -13.54
CA ASP A 69 12.73 -1.37 -12.33
C ASP A 69 12.00 -0.58 -11.26
N VAL A 70 12.41 0.67 -11.06
CA VAL A 70 11.84 1.55 -10.04
C VAL A 70 10.41 1.95 -10.42
N GLU A 71 10.21 2.45 -11.64
CA GLU A 71 8.89 2.91 -12.09
C GLU A 71 7.86 1.79 -12.12
N ASN A 72 8.22 0.56 -12.51
CA ASN A 72 7.24 -0.53 -12.63
C ASN A 72 6.95 -1.28 -11.33
N ASN A 73 7.84 -1.19 -10.34
CA ASN A 73 7.76 -2.02 -9.13
C ASN A 73 7.56 -1.24 -7.83
N TYR A 74 7.70 0.08 -7.83
CA TYR A 74 7.47 0.90 -6.65
C TYR A 74 6.22 1.76 -6.86
N LYS A 75 5.10 1.30 -6.32
CA LYS A 75 3.83 2.03 -6.36
C LYS A 75 3.45 2.46 -4.96
N VAL A 76 3.14 3.74 -4.79
CA VAL A 76 2.82 4.34 -3.50
C VAL A 76 1.54 5.16 -3.59
N ILE A 77 0.81 5.23 -2.48
CA ILE A 77 -0.34 6.10 -2.27
C ILE A 77 0.05 7.10 -1.20
N LEU A 78 -0.02 8.39 -1.50
CA LEU A 78 0.26 9.41 -0.50
C LEU A 78 -0.94 9.55 0.43
N MET A 79 -0.68 9.54 1.73
CA MET A 79 -1.70 9.62 2.77
C MET A 79 -1.77 11.03 3.33
N THR A 80 -2.64 11.86 2.76
CA THR A 80 -3.05 13.12 3.38
C THR A 80 -3.79 12.82 4.69
N GLN A 81 -3.89 13.81 5.59
CA GLN A 81 -4.62 13.62 6.85
C GLN A 81 -6.06 13.15 6.61
N ARG A 82 -6.75 13.70 5.62
CA ARG A 82 -8.13 13.30 5.29
C ARG A 82 -8.23 11.84 4.82
N ARG A 83 -7.26 11.35 4.05
CA ARG A 83 -7.19 9.94 3.64
C ARG A 83 -6.92 9.03 4.83
N ASP A 84 -6.05 9.46 5.73
CA ASP A 84 -5.73 8.72 6.95
C ASP A 84 -6.94 8.62 7.88
N ASP A 85 -7.62 9.74 8.14
CA ASP A 85 -8.85 9.79 8.93
C ASP A 85 -9.94 8.89 8.33
N MET A 86 -10.06 8.90 7.00
CA MET A 86 -11.05 8.07 6.30
C MET A 86 -10.69 6.59 6.34
N TYR A 87 -9.41 6.24 6.17
CA TYR A 87 -8.94 4.87 6.40
C TYR A 87 -9.27 4.42 7.84
N GLU A 88 -8.99 5.26 8.84
CA GLU A 88 -9.30 4.95 10.24
C GLU A 88 -10.80 4.71 10.45
N SER A 89 -11.65 5.57 9.87
CA SER A 89 -13.10 5.42 9.92
C SER A 89 -13.57 4.12 9.27
N MET A 90 -12.96 3.73 8.16
CA MET A 90 -13.33 2.51 7.43
C MET A 90 -12.78 1.25 8.09
N ALA A 91 -11.60 1.31 8.71
CA ALA A 91 -11.06 0.24 9.53
C ALA A 91 -11.96 -0.01 10.75
N LYS A 92 -12.49 1.04 11.39
CA LYS A 92 -13.50 0.92 12.45
C LYS A 92 -14.79 0.28 11.97
N LEU A 93 -15.22 0.60 10.74
CA LEU A 93 -16.39 -0.04 10.13
C LEU A 93 -16.14 -1.54 9.92
N VAL A 94 -15.02 -1.89 9.30
CA VAL A 94 -14.68 -3.29 8.96
C VAL A 94 -14.45 -4.15 10.21
N LEU A 95 -13.72 -3.62 11.20
CA LEU A 95 -13.38 -4.38 12.41
C LEU A 95 -14.44 -4.30 13.52
N GLY A 96 -15.36 -3.34 13.46
CA GLY A 96 -16.36 -3.11 14.50
C GLY A 96 -15.74 -2.96 15.89
N GLU A 97 -16.22 -3.75 16.85
CA GLU A 97 -15.71 -3.76 18.23
C GLU A 97 -14.26 -4.26 18.35
N GLN A 98 -13.74 -4.94 17.33
CA GLN A 98 -12.36 -5.44 17.31
C GLN A 98 -11.35 -4.36 16.94
N TYR A 99 -11.81 -3.18 16.53
CA TYR A 99 -10.90 -2.08 16.18
C TYR A 99 -10.03 -1.67 17.38
N GLY A 100 -8.72 -1.71 17.19
CA GLY A 100 -7.74 -1.38 18.24
C GLY A 100 -7.43 -2.51 19.23
N MET A 101 -8.03 -3.68 19.06
CA MET A 101 -7.62 -4.87 19.81
C MET A 101 -6.26 -5.37 19.32
N GLY A 102 -5.40 -5.84 20.24
CA GLY A 102 -4.06 -6.34 19.91
C GLY A 102 -4.04 -7.70 19.18
N PHE A 103 -5.20 -8.34 19.07
CA PHE A 103 -5.44 -9.56 18.31
C PHE A 103 -6.88 -9.52 17.79
N SER A 104 -7.07 -9.94 16.55
CA SER A 104 -8.40 -10.09 15.96
C SER A 104 -8.93 -11.49 16.24
N MET A 105 -10.18 -11.59 16.67
CA MET A 105 -10.91 -12.84 16.79
C MET A 105 -11.82 -12.96 15.57
N HIS A 106 -11.28 -13.50 14.47
CA HIS A 106 -12.07 -13.80 13.30
C HIS A 106 -13.00 -14.97 13.62
N THR A 107 -14.30 -14.67 13.63
CA THR A 107 -15.38 -15.64 13.78
C THR A 107 -16.01 -15.85 12.41
N SER A 108 -16.70 -16.97 12.20
CA SER A 108 -17.51 -17.20 10.99
C SER A 108 -18.52 -16.07 10.72
N SER A 109 -18.91 -15.31 11.76
CA SER A 109 -19.75 -14.12 11.60
C SER A 109 -19.06 -12.95 10.90
N PHE A 110 -17.72 -12.84 10.94
CA PHE A 110 -16.98 -11.74 10.31
C PHE A 110 -17.22 -11.70 8.80
N SER A 111 -17.15 -12.85 8.13
CA SER A 111 -17.40 -12.95 6.69
C SER A 111 -18.84 -12.62 6.31
N LEU A 112 -19.79 -12.92 7.19
CA LEU A 112 -21.21 -12.54 7.02
C LEU A 112 -21.43 -11.04 7.24
N GLU A 113 -20.78 -10.45 8.25
CA GLU A 113 -20.85 -9.02 8.55
C GLU A 113 -20.25 -8.16 7.44
N MET A 114 -19.26 -8.69 6.71
CA MET A 114 -18.64 -7.99 5.60
C MET A 114 -19.62 -7.58 4.51
N GLU A 115 -20.67 -8.35 4.24
CA GLU A 115 -21.72 -7.95 3.30
C GLU A 115 -22.36 -6.60 3.73
N SER A 116 -22.75 -6.49 5.01
CA SER A 116 -23.28 -5.25 5.58
C SER A 116 -22.24 -4.12 5.54
N HIS A 117 -20.95 -4.43 5.78
CA HIS A 117 -19.89 -3.41 5.70
C HIS A 117 -19.70 -2.88 4.28
N PHE A 118 -19.79 -3.73 3.25
CA PHE A 118 -19.81 -3.29 1.85
C PHE A 118 -20.99 -2.35 1.59
N GLU A 119 -22.20 -2.73 2.01
CA GLU A 119 -23.39 -1.88 1.84
C GLU A 119 -23.23 -0.51 2.51
N ASP A 120 -22.73 -0.47 3.73
CA ASP A 120 -22.53 0.77 4.48
C ASP A 120 -21.45 1.64 3.83
N ALA A 121 -20.32 1.08 3.42
CA ALA A 121 -19.28 1.82 2.72
C ALA A 121 -19.78 2.41 1.38
N ILE A 122 -20.54 1.61 0.62
CA ILE A 122 -21.18 2.05 -0.63
C ILE A 122 -22.18 3.18 -0.36
N ARG A 123 -22.97 3.07 0.71
CA ARG A 123 -23.95 4.09 1.11
C ARG A 123 -23.26 5.38 1.52
N MET A 124 -22.18 5.30 2.30
CA MET A 124 -21.35 6.44 2.68
C MET A 124 -20.74 7.12 1.46
N ALA A 125 -20.12 6.36 0.56
CA ALA A 125 -19.51 6.88 -0.66
C ALA A 125 -20.55 7.50 -1.62
N THR A 126 -21.75 6.94 -1.68
CA THR A 126 -22.87 7.50 -2.47
C THR A 126 -23.37 8.81 -1.89
N ARG A 127 -23.45 8.92 -0.55
CA ARG A 127 -23.88 10.12 0.17
C ARG A 127 -22.81 11.20 0.27
N ALA A 128 -21.55 10.90 -0.05
CA ALA A 128 -20.48 11.88 -0.09
C ALA A 128 -20.84 13.04 -1.03
N THR A 129 -20.67 14.26 -0.53
CA THR A 129 -21.08 15.51 -1.19
C THR A 129 -20.23 15.86 -2.40
N ASP A 130 -18.97 15.43 -2.39
CA ASP A 130 -17.99 15.71 -3.42
C ASP A 130 -17.19 14.45 -3.79
N LEU A 131 -16.59 14.50 -4.99
CA LEU A 131 -15.86 13.37 -5.57
C LEU A 131 -14.59 13.02 -4.78
N ALA A 132 -13.97 14.00 -4.12
CA ALA A 132 -12.76 13.77 -3.34
C ALA A 132 -13.06 13.03 -2.03
N THR A 133 -14.15 13.40 -1.35
CA THR A 133 -14.66 12.66 -0.18
C THR A 133 -15.11 11.25 -0.59
N ARG A 134 -15.76 11.10 -1.75
CA ARG A 134 -16.12 9.78 -2.30
C ARG A 134 -14.87 8.94 -2.57
N PHE A 135 -13.83 9.53 -3.17
CA PHE A 135 -12.55 8.87 -3.42
C PHE A 135 -11.90 8.37 -2.15
N ASP A 136 -11.75 9.24 -1.15
CA ASP A 136 -11.12 8.87 0.11
C ASP A 136 -11.96 7.79 0.84
N THR A 137 -13.30 7.84 0.75
CA THR A 137 -14.19 6.83 1.33
C THR A 137 -13.94 5.46 0.71
N LEU A 138 -13.95 5.38 -0.63
CA LEU A 138 -13.69 4.12 -1.33
C LEU A 138 -12.26 3.62 -1.09
N LEU A 139 -11.28 4.53 -1.06
CA LEU A 139 -9.88 4.21 -0.79
C LEU A 139 -9.73 3.61 0.61
N GLY A 140 -10.24 4.30 1.63
CA GLY A 140 -10.19 3.86 3.02
C GLY A 140 -10.84 2.50 3.21
N PHE A 141 -12.01 2.29 2.61
CA PHE A 141 -12.71 1.00 2.71
C PHE A 141 -11.98 -0.13 1.99
N THR A 142 -11.50 0.12 0.77
CA THR A 142 -10.77 -0.90 0.00
C THR A 142 -9.48 -1.31 0.73
N LEU A 143 -8.76 -0.35 1.31
CA LEU A 143 -7.57 -0.63 2.12
C LEU A 143 -7.92 -1.41 3.38
N ALA A 144 -8.94 -0.98 4.14
CA ALA A 144 -9.35 -1.69 5.36
C ALA A 144 -9.82 -3.12 5.07
N ALA A 145 -10.64 -3.33 4.03
CA ALA A 145 -11.09 -4.65 3.63
C ALA A 145 -9.94 -5.54 3.12
N ARG A 146 -8.94 -4.95 2.47
CA ARG A 146 -7.71 -5.65 2.03
C ARG A 146 -6.82 -6.03 3.21
N ASP A 147 -6.60 -5.11 4.15
CA ASP A 147 -5.70 -5.33 5.30
C ASP A 147 -6.30 -6.34 6.29
N HIS A 148 -7.62 -6.54 6.26
CA HIS A 148 -8.36 -7.51 7.06
C HIS A 148 -9.03 -8.56 6.17
N ASN A 149 -8.25 -9.21 5.31
CA ASN A 149 -8.71 -10.10 4.23
C ASN A 149 -9.27 -11.46 4.66
N HIS A 150 -9.37 -11.77 5.96
CA HIS A 150 -9.87 -13.07 6.44
C HIS A 150 -11.25 -13.45 5.89
N TRP A 151 -12.09 -12.45 5.57
CA TRP A 151 -13.38 -12.66 4.93
C TRP A 151 -13.30 -13.25 3.51
N MET A 152 -12.14 -13.14 2.85
CA MET A 152 -11.90 -13.74 1.54
C MET A 152 -11.59 -15.25 1.65
N GLU A 153 -11.00 -15.67 2.77
CA GLU A 153 -10.50 -17.04 3.00
C GLU A 153 -11.54 -17.91 3.73
N ASP A 154 -12.34 -17.33 4.61
CA ASP A 154 -13.21 -18.04 5.55
C ASP A 154 -14.71 -17.72 5.31
N TRP A 155 -15.19 -17.94 4.08
CA TRP A 155 -16.60 -17.76 3.75
C TRP A 155 -17.37 -19.06 4.02
N GLU A 156 -18.22 -19.07 5.05
CA GLU A 156 -19.10 -20.20 5.39
C GLU A 156 -20.49 -20.07 4.72
N GLY A 157 -20.51 -19.81 3.41
CA GLY A 157 -21.76 -19.72 2.63
C GLY A 157 -22.18 -21.06 2.02
N GLU A 158 -23.43 -21.16 1.56
CA GLU A 158 -23.88 -22.30 0.75
C GLU A 158 -23.12 -22.30 -0.60
N GLU A 159 -22.51 -23.43 -0.98
CA GLU A 159 -21.64 -23.57 -2.16
C GLU A 159 -22.29 -23.10 -3.48
N ASP A 160 -23.62 -23.09 -3.55
CA ASP A 160 -24.40 -22.80 -4.74
C ASP A 160 -24.77 -21.31 -4.93
N GLU A 161 -24.63 -20.46 -3.90
CA GLU A 161 -25.01 -19.03 -3.97
C GLU A 161 -23.83 -18.10 -4.27
N GLY A 162 -22.60 -18.64 -4.23
CA GLY A 162 -21.37 -17.86 -4.26
C GLY A 162 -21.19 -17.04 -2.97
N PRO A 163 -20.04 -16.37 -2.78
CA PRO A 163 -19.83 -15.60 -1.57
C PRO A 163 -20.81 -14.42 -1.47
N PRO A 164 -21.47 -14.21 -0.31
CA PRO A 164 -22.51 -13.19 -0.13
C PRO A 164 -22.00 -11.76 -0.42
N PHE A 165 -20.70 -11.52 -0.26
CA PHE A 165 -20.06 -10.24 -0.55
C PHE A 165 -19.89 -9.93 -2.05
N GLN A 166 -20.19 -10.86 -2.98
CA GLN A 166 -19.96 -10.65 -4.43
C GLN A 166 -20.70 -9.43 -4.98
N ALA A 167 -21.95 -9.20 -4.54
CA ALA A 167 -22.72 -8.04 -4.96
C ALA A 167 -22.06 -6.73 -4.52
N GLY A 168 -21.56 -6.70 -3.28
CA GLY A 168 -20.80 -5.59 -2.69
C GLY A 168 -19.50 -5.31 -3.45
N VAL A 169 -18.69 -6.34 -3.71
CA VAL A 169 -17.45 -6.22 -4.49
C VAL A 169 -17.72 -5.71 -5.91
N ALA A 170 -18.75 -6.26 -6.58
CA ALA A 170 -19.12 -5.82 -7.93
C ALA A 170 -19.57 -4.36 -7.95
N GLN A 171 -20.30 -3.91 -6.94
CA GLN A 171 -20.72 -2.52 -6.81
C GLN A 171 -19.55 -1.59 -6.50
N LEU A 172 -18.64 -1.98 -5.61
CA LEU A 172 -17.39 -1.27 -5.33
C LEU A 172 -16.58 -1.09 -6.61
N GLY A 173 -16.42 -2.14 -7.42
CA GLY A 173 -15.74 -2.08 -8.71
C GLY A 173 -16.40 -1.12 -9.71
N ARG A 174 -17.74 -1.09 -9.78
CA ARG A 174 -18.46 -0.10 -10.60
C ARG A 174 -18.22 1.33 -10.14
N MET A 175 -18.22 1.58 -8.83
CA MET A 175 -17.96 2.91 -8.28
C MET A 175 -16.54 3.38 -8.57
N TRP A 176 -15.54 2.51 -8.40
CA TRP A 176 -14.16 2.80 -8.77
C TRP A 176 -14.00 3.09 -10.27
N ASN A 177 -14.61 2.29 -11.13
CA ASN A 177 -14.56 2.50 -12.58
C ASN A 177 -15.15 3.85 -13.00
N THR A 178 -16.24 4.29 -12.35
CA THR A 178 -16.79 5.63 -12.59
C THR A 178 -15.83 6.70 -12.08
N LEU A 179 -15.32 6.53 -10.86
CA LEU A 179 -14.51 7.55 -10.20
C LEU A 179 -13.14 7.76 -10.87
N LEU A 180 -12.49 6.69 -11.34
CA LEU A 180 -11.18 6.77 -11.99
C LEU A 180 -11.23 7.41 -13.40
N ARG A 181 -12.42 7.66 -13.95
CA ARG A 181 -12.59 8.46 -15.18
C ARG A 181 -12.47 9.96 -14.93
N GLU A 182 -12.59 10.40 -13.69
CA GLU A 182 -12.44 11.79 -13.29
C GLU A 182 -10.97 12.20 -13.23
N THR A 183 -10.72 13.51 -13.36
CA THR A 183 -9.36 14.07 -13.27
C THR A 183 -8.82 14.00 -11.84
N ASP A 184 -7.50 14.07 -11.69
CA ASP A 184 -6.87 14.04 -10.37
C ASP A 184 -7.38 15.16 -9.46
N GLU A 185 -7.58 16.36 -10.01
CA GLU A 185 -8.08 17.51 -9.27
C GLU A 185 -9.48 17.27 -8.71
N ASN A 186 -10.37 16.65 -9.49
CA ASN A 186 -11.73 16.31 -9.05
C ASN A 186 -11.73 15.27 -7.92
N LEU A 187 -10.77 14.36 -7.92
CA LEU A 187 -10.59 13.35 -6.88
C LEU A 187 -9.87 13.89 -5.64
N GLY A 188 -9.46 15.17 -5.64
CA GLY A 188 -8.62 15.73 -4.59
C GLY A 188 -7.22 15.11 -4.55
N VAL A 189 -6.78 14.51 -5.66
CA VAL A 189 -5.39 14.15 -5.90
C VAL A 189 -4.71 15.41 -6.43
N LEU A 190 -3.95 16.09 -5.58
CA LEU A 190 -3.30 17.34 -5.95
C LEU A 190 -2.31 17.10 -7.10
N SER A 191 -2.05 18.09 -7.94
CA SER A 191 -1.15 17.93 -9.10
C SER A 191 0.28 17.50 -8.73
N ALA A 192 0.71 17.80 -7.50
CA ALA A 192 1.99 17.33 -6.95
C ALA A 192 1.96 15.85 -6.50
N ASP A 193 0.78 15.27 -6.31
CA ASP A 193 0.55 13.88 -5.94
C ASP A 193 0.55 12.98 -7.20
N THR A 194 1.71 12.89 -7.86
CA THR A 194 1.88 12.09 -9.09
C THR A 194 1.85 10.58 -8.83
N PHE A 195 1.78 10.16 -7.56
CA PHE A 195 1.93 8.77 -7.15
C PHE A 195 0.58 8.09 -6.89
N THR A 196 -0.34 8.79 -6.23
CA THR A 196 -1.55 8.17 -5.66
C THR A 196 -2.41 7.45 -6.70
N ARG A 197 -2.69 8.04 -7.87
CA ARG A 197 -3.51 7.36 -8.89
C ARG A 197 -2.89 6.04 -9.35
N GLN A 198 -1.58 6.02 -9.59
CA GLN A 198 -0.89 4.80 -10.00
C GLN A 198 -0.88 3.77 -8.88
N GLY A 199 -0.67 4.22 -7.63
CA GLY A 199 -0.78 3.39 -6.44
C GLY A 199 -2.16 2.75 -6.29
N VAL A 200 -3.23 3.55 -6.36
CA VAL A 200 -4.62 3.09 -6.27
C VAL A 200 -4.96 2.10 -7.38
N THR A 201 -4.55 2.38 -8.61
CA THR A 201 -4.78 1.45 -9.74
C THR A 201 -4.09 0.10 -9.51
N CYS A 202 -2.85 0.13 -9.00
CA CYS A 202 -2.12 -1.09 -8.65
C CYS A 202 -2.81 -1.87 -7.53
N MET A 203 -3.23 -1.16 -6.47
CA MET A 203 -3.92 -1.74 -5.33
C MET A 203 -5.23 -2.39 -5.75
N LEU A 204 -6.02 -1.74 -6.61
CA LEU A 204 -7.30 -2.29 -7.08
C LEU A 204 -7.12 -3.54 -7.94
N ARG A 205 -6.03 -3.61 -8.72
CA ARG A 205 -5.67 -4.83 -9.45
C ARG A 205 -5.33 -5.96 -8.48
N GLU A 206 -4.45 -5.72 -7.50
CA GLU A 206 -4.07 -6.71 -6.48
C GLU A 206 -5.28 -7.16 -5.66
N PHE A 207 -6.17 -6.23 -5.30
CA PHE A 207 -7.40 -6.54 -4.57
C PHE A 207 -8.34 -7.42 -5.40
N LYS A 208 -8.51 -7.11 -6.69
CA LYS A 208 -9.29 -7.95 -7.61
C LYS A 208 -8.72 -9.36 -7.70
N GLU A 209 -7.41 -9.48 -7.92
CA GLU A 209 -6.71 -10.78 -7.98
C GLU A 209 -6.94 -11.58 -6.68
N ALA A 210 -6.78 -10.95 -5.51
CA ALA A 210 -6.98 -11.62 -4.22
C ALA A 210 -8.43 -12.12 -4.02
N VAL A 211 -9.43 -11.33 -4.43
CA VAL A 211 -10.84 -11.72 -4.33
C VAL A 211 -11.20 -12.84 -5.31
N GLU A 212 -10.65 -12.82 -6.53
CA GLU A 212 -10.93 -13.86 -7.54
C GLU A 212 -10.21 -15.19 -7.26
N ASP A 213 -9.02 -15.13 -6.66
CA ASP A 213 -8.22 -16.31 -6.31
C ASP A 213 -8.61 -16.92 -4.94
N GLY A 214 -9.66 -16.41 -4.29
CA GLY A 214 -10.16 -16.95 -3.01
C GLY A 214 -9.17 -16.80 -1.84
N GLY A 215 -8.31 -15.79 -1.87
CA GLY A 215 -7.34 -15.53 -0.79
C GLY A 215 -6.08 -16.42 -0.78
N GLU A 216 -5.96 -17.46 -1.62
CA GLU A 216 -4.73 -18.30 -1.66
C GLU A 216 -3.48 -17.54 -2.16
N GLY A 217 -3.69 -16.40 -2.81
CA GLY A 217 -2.64 -15.47 -3.22
C GLY A 217 -2.22 -14.54 -2.09
N MET A 218 -1.56 -15.03 -1.03
CA MET A 218 -0.85 -14.15 -0.10
C MET A 218 0.11 -13.25 -0.89
N VAL A 219 -0.26 -11.97 -1.08
CA VAL A 219 0.71 -10.93 -1.41
C VAL A 219 1.39 -10.59 -0.09
N THR A 220 2.41 -11.38 0.26
CA THR A 220 3.32 -11.02 1.34
C THR A 220 4.08 -9.78 0.91
N PHE A 221 3.72 -8.64 1.50
CA PHE A 221 4.47 -7.40 1.37
C PHE A 221 5.74 -7.54 2.20
N PRO A 222 6.96 -7.47 1.61
CA PRO A 222 8.17 -7.46 2.40
C PRO A 222 8.16 -6.21 3.29
N ALA A 223 8.00 -6.43 4.60
CA ALA A 223 8.18 -5.41 5.61
C ALA A 223 9.65 -4.98 5.60
N PHE A 224 9.95 -3.83 5.01
CA PHE A 224 11.30 -3.27 5.06
C PHE A 224 11.52 -2.53 6.38
N GLY A 225 11.86 -3.25 7.45
CA GLY A 225 12.44 -2.66 8.66
C GLY A 225 11.95 -3.27 9.97
N ASN A 226 12.88 -3.70 10.80
CA ASN A 226 12.64 -4.12 12.18
C ASN A 226 12.08 -2.95 13.00
N ALA A 227 10.83 -3.05 13.45
CA ALA A 227 10.27 -2.16 14.47
C ALA A 227 9.46 -2.98 15.48
N THR A 228 10.07 -3.25 16.64
CA THR A 228 9.41 -3.81 17.81
C THR A 228 8.63 -2.71 18.52
N GLY A 229 7.31 -2.69 18.37
CA GLY A 229 6.42 -1.79 19.11
C GLY A 229 5.06 -2.45 19.30
N ALA A 230 4.69 -2.76 20.54
CA ALA A 230 3.39 -3.30 20.88
C ALA A 230 2.31 -2.22 20.72
N GLY A 231 1.56 -2.29 19.61
CA GLY A 231 0.45 -1.39 19.31
C GLY A 231 0.22 -1.21 17.81
N GLY A 232 -0.49 -2.16 17.18
CA GLY A 232 -1.32 -1.99 15.97
C GLY A 232 -0.74 -1.47 14.65
N TYR A 233 0.48 -0.90 14.59
CA TYR A 233 1.08 -0.36 13.38
C TYR A 233 2.59 -0.52 13.40
N SER A 234 3.18 -1.07 12.33
CA SER A 234 4.63 -1.02 12.14
C SER A 234 4.99 0.30 11.48
N THR A 235 5.31 1.30 12.31
CA THR A 235 5.90 2.56 11.83
C THR A 235 7.37 2.30 11.55
N ILE A 236 7.76 2.35 10.28
CA ILE A 236 9.16 2.24 9.90
C ILE A 236 9.74 3.63 9.77
N TYR A 237 10.76 3.90 10.57
CA TYR A 237 11.51 5.14 10.55
C TYR A 237 12.44 5.14 9.34
N GLY A 238 12.14 5.97 8.34
CA GLY A 238 13.13 6.32 7.32
C GLY A 238 14.24 7.18 7.93
N THR A 239 15.45 7.08 7.38
CA THR A 239 16.67 7.79 7.85
C THR A 239 16.57 9.32 7.84
N ASN A 240 15.51 9.90 7.28
CA ASN A 240 15.29 11.34 7.15
C ASN A 240 14.05 11.87 7.89
N GLY A 241 13.47 11.12 8.84
CA GLY A 241 12.30 11.57 9.62
C GLY A 241 10.95 11.47 8.88
N ASN A 242 10.92 10.83 7.71
CA ASN A 242 9.70 10.46 7.01
C ASN A 242 9.24 9.07 7.49
N TYR A 243 7.94 8.93 7.75
CA TYR A 243 7.34 7.70 8.24
C TYR A 243 6.73 6.90 7.09
N VAL A 244 7.11 5.63 6.99
CA VAL A 244 6.36 4.66 6.20
C VAL A 244 5.41 3.97 7.17
N ARG A 245 4.10 4.16 6.99
CA ARG A 245 3.12 3.41 7.77
C ARG A 245 2.92 2.09 7.04
N ILE A 246 3.54 1.04 7.58
CA ILE A 246 3.26 -0.34 7.15
C ILE A 246 2.16 -0.84 8.08
N TYR A 247 0.96 -1.00 7.53
CA TYR A 247 -0.11 -1.71 8.21
C TYR A 247 0.31 -3.18 8.29
N PRO A 248 0.53 -3.73 9.50
CA PRO A 248 0.95 -5.10 9.62
C PRO A 248 -0.17 -6.01 9.08
N MET A 249 0.14 -6.74 8.01
CA MET A 249 -0.60 -7.96 7.67
C MET A 249 -0.41 -8.94 8.83
N HIS A 250 -1.46 -9.24 9.59
CA HIS A 250 -1.40 -10.27 10.62
C HIS A 250 -1.44 -11.67 9.96
N GLY A 251 -0.35 -12.04 9.31
CA GLY A 251 -0.05 -13.41 8.91
C GLY A 251 1.30 -13.80 9.50
N ASN A 252 1.34 -14.90 10.25
CA ASN A 252 2.60 -15.44 10.77
C ASN A 252 3.54 -15.74 9.58
N ALA A 253 4.65 -15.00 9.47
CA ALA A 253 5.77 -15.45 8.68
C ALA A 253 6.35 -16.69 9.38
N VAL A 254 5.97 -17.87 8.90
CA VAL A 254 6.68 -19.11 9.24
C VAL A 254 8.04 -19.02 8.55
N ASP A 255 9.08 -18.78 9.34
CA ASP A 255 10.47 -18.92 8.90
C ASP A 255 10.74 -20.41 8.64
N ILE A 256 10.71 -20.79 7.36
CA ILE A 256 11.16 -22.10 6.90
C ILE A 256 12.51 -21.91 6.20
N THR A 257 13.51 -21.41 6.93
CA THR A 257 14.92 -21.61 6.56
C THR A 257 15.68 -22.17 7.75
N GLY A 258 16.00 -23.47 7.65
CA GLY A 258 16.33 -24.32 8.78
C GLY A 258 17.71 -24.15 9.41
N ALA A 259 17.86 -24.76 10.58
CA ALA A 259 19.13 -25.18 11.15
C ALA A 259 18.97 -26.54 11.87
N GLU A 260 19.46 -27.57 11.18
CA GLU A 260 20.22 -28.74 11.65
C GLU A 260 19.84 -29.51 12.92
N ILE A 261 19.67 -30.83 12.68
CA ILE A 261 20.07 -31.98 13.50
C ILE A 261 20.97 -31.65 14.71
N ARG A 262 20.46 -31.93 15.91
CA ARG A 262 20.98 -32.99 16.80
C ARG A 262 19.84 -33.63 17.57
#